data_AF-A0A139AA53-F1
#
_entry.id   AF-A0A139AA53-F1
#
_cell.length_a   1.000
_cell.length_b   1.000
_cell.length_c   1.000
_cell.angle_alpha   90.00
_cell.angle_beta   90.00
_cell.angle_gamma   90.00
#
_symmetry.space_group_name_H-M   'P 1'
#
loop_
_entity.id
_entity.type
_entity.pdbx_description
1 polymer ?
#
loop_
_entity_poly.entity_id
_entity_poly.type
_entity_poly.pdbx_seq_one_letter_code
_entity_poly.pdbx_strand_id
1 'polypeptide(L)'
;MAAKGRCWACWETTDSLDNPRIRACISCKDPDLRWIHKICIEKYLSSMMSPLSEFHVGKNDGFQCTRCCDPYNVSIEQVNPWKVVFGDKFLRCAMTLMTFCVLGLSVCCILVLREHNPKDTLVLDVLTFPIGDPQFPDYLPPPTSTANPEYEEKISLPLTAPPVLGLEHDFPASVVELSNTMALPRHFKSDTDLSPANPPSATPAPHPSTGVRTLSTAPRSRSELNANPELPPLTQSQPASINTLDEVVLRVELKISHFAVAIFALCHIVNVVTWRMVWLHASGKRVFVVKSYDEPVDGK
;
A
#
# COMPACT_ATOMS: atom_id res chain seq x y z
N MET A 1 -26.31 -24.59 32.94
CA MET A 1 -25.75 -24.06 31.68
C MET A 1 -25.27 -25.24 30.84
N ALA A 2 -25.53 -25.27 29.53
CA ALA A 2 -24.98 -26.31 28.67
C ALA A 2 -23.47 -26.06 28.46
N ALA A 3 -22.66 -27.11 28.42
CA ALA A 3 -21.23 -26.97 28.15
C ALA A 3 -21.00 -26.44 26.72
N LYS A 4 -20.10 -25.47 26.56
CA LYS A 4 -19.63 -25.05 25.22
C LYS A 4 -18.82 -26.18 24.60
N GLY A 5 -19.15 -26.53 23.36
CA GLY A 5 -18.34 -27.44 22.53
C GLY A 5 -17.04 -26.78 22.05
N ARG A 6 -16.21 -27.56 21.36
CA ARG A 6 -15.04 -27.06 20.62
C ARG A 6 -15.46 -26.11 19.51
N CYS A 7 -14.53 -25.29 19.03
CA CYS A 7 -14.68 -24.60 17.77
C CYS A 7 -14.60 -25.62 16.61
N TRP A 8 -15.63 -25.72 15.75
CA TRP A 8 -15.59 -26.71 14.65
C TRP A 8 -14.51 -26.45 13.59
N ALA A 9 -13.94 -25.24 13.53
CA ALA A 9 -12.94 -24.87 12.53
C ALA A 9 -11.49 -25.18 12.96
N CYS A 10 -11.12 -24.89 14.21
CA CYS A 10 -9.76 -25.13 14.74
C CYS A 10 -9.67 -26.21 15.84
N TRP A 11 -10.82 -26.78 16.27
CA TRP A 11 -10.94 -27.78 17.33
C TRP A 11 -10.52 -27.35 18.75
N GLU A 12 -10.17 -26.08 18.95
CA GLU A 12 -9.79 -25.54 20.26
C GLU A 12 -11.00 -25.33 21.20
N THR A 13 -10.74 -25.43 22.51
CA THR A 13 -11.71 -25.20 23.60
C THR A 13 -11.50 -23.88 24.35
N THR A 14 -10.45 -23.13 24.04
CA THR A 14 -10.06 -21.89 24.71
C THR A 14 -10.78 -20.69 24.10
N ASP A 15 -11.53 -19.95 24.92
CA ASP A 15 -12.02 -18.62 24.55
C ASP A 15 -10.98 -17.56 24.94
N SER A 16 -10.72 -16.58 24.07
CA SER A 16 -10.00 -15.36 24.45
C SER A 16 -10.94 -14.15 24.40
N LEU A 17 -10.53 -13.03 25.00
CA LEU A 17 -11.37 -11.82 25.08
C LEU A 17 -11.59 -11.19 23.68
N ASP A 18 -10.58 -11.24 22.82
CA ASP A 18 -10.65 -10.75 21.43
C ASP A 18 -11.25 -11.77 20.45
N ASN A 19 -11.15 -13.06 20.78
CA ASN A 19 -11.63 -14.16 19.96
C ASN A 19 -12.45 -15.16 20.80
N PRO A 20 -13.68 -14.80 21.21
CA PRO A 20 -14.59 -15.72 21.84
C PRO A 20 -15.19 -16.69 20.82
N ARG A 21 -15.53 -17.92 21.23
CA ARG A 21 -16.48 -18.76 20.49
C ARG A 21 -17.88 -18.19 20.63
N ILE A 22 -18.45 -17.85 19.49
CA ILE A 22 -19.85 -17.47 19.32
C ILE A 22 -20.66 -18.67 18.86
N ARG A 23 -21.97 -18.64 19.11
CA ARG A 23 -22.89 -19.68 18.66
C ARG A 23 -23.33 -19.38 17.24
N ALA A 24 -22.79 -20.11 16.26
CA ALA A 24 -23.13 -19.92 14.85
C ALA A 24 -24.42 -20.63 14.42
N CYS A 25 -24.73 -21.79 15.02
CA CYS A 25 -25.92 -22.58 14.66
C CYS A 25 -26.79 -22.89 15.89
N ILE A 26 -28.11 -22.75 15.73
CA ILE A 26 -29.08 -23.12 16.78
C ILE A 26 -29.44 -24.60 16.63
N SER A 27 -29.75 -25.03 15.39
CA SER A 27 -30.47 -26.27 15.08
C SER A 27 -29.60 -27.54 15.08
N CYS A 28 -28.28 -27.44 14.89
CA CYS A 28 -27.37 -28.58 15.01
C CYS A 28 -27.51 -29.24 16.39
N LYS A 29 -27.58 -30.58 16.45
CA LYS A 29 -27.62 -31.32 17.73
C LYS A 29 -26.24 -31.47 18.39
N ASP A 30 -25.21 -31.60 17.56
CA ASP A 30 -23.81 -31.72 17.98
C ASP A 30 -23.32 -30.42 18.63
N PRO A 31 -22.81 -30.43 19.87
CA PRO A 31 -22.32 -29.23 20.53
C PRO A 31 -21.10 -28.62 19.83
N ASP A 32 -20.19 -29.41 19.26
CA ASP A 32 -18.97 -28.87 18.64
C ASP A 32 -19.30 -28.07 17.36
N LEU A 33 -20.37 -28.44 16.65
CA LEU A 33 -20.83 -27.73 15.45
C LEU A 33 -21.63 -26.44 15.74
N ARG A 34 -22.03 -26.22 17.00
CA ARG A 34 -22.73 -24.99 17.40
C ARG A 34 -21.78 -23.81 17.56
N TRP A 35 -20.52 -24.07 17.92
CA TRP A 35 -19.57 -23.04 18.35
C TRP A 35 -18.45 -22.84 17.34
N ILE A 36 -18.11 -21.58 17.07
CA ILE A 36 -16.96 -21.20 16.28
C ILE A 36 -16.35 -19.91 16.84
N HIS A 37 -15.03 -19.85 16.87
CA HIS A 37 -14.29 -18.62 17.16
C HIS A 37 -14.63 -17.52 16.15
N LYS A 38 -14.82 -16.29 16.63
CA LYS A 38 -15.11 -15.12 15.80
C LYS A 38 -14.14 -14.99 14.61
N ILE A 39 -12.83 -15.08 14.85
CA ILE A 39 -11.80 -14.99 13.80
C ILE A 39 -11.90 -16.16 12.81
N CYS A 40 -12.25 -17.36 13.28
CA CYS A 40 -12.38 -18.54 12.41
C CYS A 40 -13.57 -18.42 11.46
N ILE A 41 -14.72 -17.91 11.92
CA ILE A 41 -15.88 -17.71 11.04
C ILE A 41 -15.66 -16.54 10.08
N GLU A 42 -15.03 -15.44 10.52
CA GLU A 42 -14.61 -14.34 9.63
C GLU A 42 -13.68 -14.82 8.52
N LYS A 43 -12.68 -15.67 8.84
CA LYS A 43 -11.78 -16.30 7.86
C LYS A 43 -12.51 -17.25 6.90
N TYR A 44 -13.46 -18.03 7.40
CA TYR A 44 -14.25 -18.95 6.58
C TYR A 44 -15.15 -18.17 5.58
N LEU A 45 -15.86 -17.15 6.06
CA LEU A 45 -16.70 -16.28 5.22
C LEU A 45 -15.85 -15.52 4.18
N SER A 46 -14.67 -15.03 4.55
CA SER A 46 -13.79 -14.32 3.61
C SER A 46 -13.21 -15.24 2.52
N SER A 47 -12.96 -16.52 2.80
CA SER A 47 -12.54 -17.48 1.77
C SER A 47 -13.66 -17.86 0.79
N MET A 48 -14.90 -17.96 1.27
CA MET A 48 -16.06 -18.24 0.40
C MET A 48 -16.40 -17.06 -0.51
N MET A 49 -16.24 -15.83 -0.02
CA MET A 49 -16.46 -14.61 -0.80
C MET A 49 -15.18 -14.15 -1.51
N SER A 50 -14.62 -15.03 -2.34
CA SER A 50 -13.61 -14.65 -3.33
C SER A 50 -14.18 -13.59 -4.30
N PRO A 51 -13.40 -12.59 -4.72
CA PRO A 51 -13.90 -11.30 -5.27
C PRO A 51 -14.58 -11.36 -6.65
N LEU A 52 -14.84 -12.53 -7.21
CA LEU A 52 -15.45 -12.71 -8.54
C LEU A 52 -16.99 -12.79 -8.52
N SER A 53 -17.62 -12.85 -7.35
CA SER A 53 -19.08 -12.98 -7.19
C SER A 53 -19.81 -11.65 -6.91
N GLU A 54 -19.39 -10.54 -7.52
CA GLU A 54 -20.10 -9.25 -7.41
C GLU A 54 -21.54 -9.27 -7.98
N PHE A 55 -21.88 -10.23 -8.84
CA PHE A 55 -23.00 -10.06 -9.77
C PHE A 55 -24.40 -10.55 -9.36
N HIS A 56 -24.56 -11.33 -8.27
CA HIS A 56 -25.89 -11.83 -7.87
C HIS A 56 -26.16 -11.81 -6.35
N VAL A 57 -26.03 -10.64 -5.73
CA VAL A 57 -26.73 -10.34 -4.45
C VAL A 57 -28.22 -10.03 -4.75
N GLY A 58 -28.92 -11.01 -5.32
CA GLY A 58 -30.30 -10.87 -5.83
C GLY A 58 -31.33 -11.81 -5.19
N LYS A 59 -30.89 -12.74 -4.34
CA LYS A 59 -31.75 -13.65 -3.56
C LYS A 59 -31.15 -13.89 -2.19
N ASN A 60 -32.01 -14.07 -1.19
CA ASN A 60 -31.66 -14.21 0.22
C ASN A 60 -31.12 -15.60 0.57
N ASP A 61 -30.23 -16.15 -0.27
CA ASP A 61 -29.52 -17.40 -0.03
C ASP A 61 -28.36 -17.11 0.94
N GLY A 62 -28.71 -16.65 2.14
CA GLY A 62 -27.78 -16.36 3.22
C GLY A 62 -26.99 -17.61 3.61
N PHE A 63 -25.81 -17.41 4.21
CA PHE A 63 -24.95 -18.51 4.64
C PHE A 63 -25.73 -19.46 5.55
N GLN A 64 -25.73 -20.76 5.25
CA GLN A 64 -26.48 -21.79 5.98
C GLN A 64 -25.54 -22.87 6.51
N CYS A 65 -25.95 -23.50 7.61
CA CYS A 65 -25.25 -24.66 8.15
C CYS A 65 -25.40 -25.87 7.21
N THR A 66 -24.30 -26.39 6.69
CA THR A 66 -24.27 -27.51 5.73
C THR A 66 -24.90 -28.82 6.23
N ARG A 67 -25.09 -28.98 7.55
CA ARG A 67 -25.72 -30.19 8.13
C ARG A 67 -27.22 -30.08 8.42
N CYS A 68 -27.76 -28.88 8.62
CA CYS A 68 -29.15 -28.69 9.04
C CYS A 68 -29.90 -27.58 8.28
N CYS A 69 -29.24 -26.93 7.32
CA CYS A 69 -29.74 -25.81 6.51
C CYS A 69 -30.21 -24.58 7.31
N ASP A 70 -29.87 -24.52 8.60
CA ASP A 70 -30.16 -23.40 9.50
C ASP A 70 -29.35 -22.17 9.07
N PRO A 71 -29.99 -21.03 8.74
CA PRO A 71 -29.27 -19.83 8.30
C PRO A 71 -28.46 -19.24 9.44
N TYR A 72 -27.22 -18.85 9.17
CA TYR A 72 -26.35 -18.12 10.08
C TYR A 72 -26.78 -16.65 10.17
N ASN A 73 -26.83 -16.09 11.38
CA ASN A 73 -27.11 -14.67 11.62
C ASN A 73 -25.88 -13.80 11.27
N VAL A 74 -25.61 -13.64 9.97
CA VAL A 74 -24.53 -12.81 9.45
C VAL A 74 -25.07 -11.45 9.03
N SER A 75 -24.72 -10.40 9.76
CA SER A 75 -24.91 -9.02 9.32
C SER A 75 -23.73 -8.54 8.49
N ILE A 76 -24.00 -7.98 7.32
CA ILE A 76 -22.99 -7.30 6.51
C ILE A 76 -22.90 -5.86 7.02
N GLU A 77 -21.82 -5.53 7.71
CA GLU A 77 -21.57 -4.17 8.17
C GLU A 77 -20.66 -3.44 7.18
N GLN A 78 -21.07 -2.24 6.76
CA GLN A 78 -20.25 -1.37 5.94
C GLN A 78 -19.14 -0.79 6.82
N VAL A 79 -17.88 -1.07 6.49
CA VAL A 79 -16.76 -0.53 7.26
C VAL A 79 -16.57 0.93 6.88
N ASN A 80 -16.52 1.80 7.90
CA ASN A 80 -16.15 3.21 7.70
C ASN A 80 -14.81 3.29 6.94
N PRO A 81 -14.72 3.97 5.78
CA PRO A 81 -13.49 4.01 4.97
C PRO A 81 -12.26 4.48 5.73
N TRP A 82 -12.44 5.44 6.66
CA TRP A 82 -11.41 5.89 7.59
C TRP A 82 -10.80 4.76 8.43
N LYS A 83 -11.61 3.81 8.91
CA LYS A 83 -11.13 2.66 9.69
C LYS A 83 -10.26 1.73 8.85
N VAL A 84 -10.55 1.60 7.55
CA VAL A 84 -9.71 0.87 6.59
C VAL A 84 -8.38 1.60 6.38
N VAL A 85 -8.43 2.91 6.05
CA VAL A 85 -7.24 3.72 5.75
C VAL A 85 -6.30 3.84 6.95
N PHE A 86 -6.83 4.02 8.16
CA PHE A 86 -6.02 4.08 9.39
C PHE A 86 -5.68 2.72 9.99
N GLY A 87 -6.39 1.64 9.63
CA GLY A 87 -6.05 0.29 10.06
C GLY A 87 -4.74 -0.19 9.45
N ASP A 88 -4.56 0.07 8.15
CA ASP A 88 -3.31 -0.24 7.45
C ASP A 88 -2.19 0.73 7.86
N LYS A 89 -0.98 0.20 8.10
CA LYS A 89 0.21 1.00 8.48
C LYS A 89 0.88 1.61 7.25
N PHE A 90 0.97 0.86 6.15
CA PHE A 90 1.63 1.29 4.91
C PHE A 90 0.78 2.30 4.18
N LEU A 91 -0.52 2.05 4.00
CA LEU A 91 -1.43 2.99 3.35
C LEU A 91 -1.47 4.33 4.09
N ARG A 92 -1.62 4.30 5.43
CA ARG A 92 -1.54 5.48 6.29
C ARG A 92 -0.24 6.25 6.12
N CYS A 93 0.91 5.56 6.10
CA CYS A 93 2.21 6.20 5.89
C CYS A 93 2.29 6.87 4.51
N ALA A 94 1.91 6.16 3.44
CA ALA A 94 1.92 6.68 2.08
C ALA A 94 1.01 7.89 1.89
N MET A 95 -0.23 7.85 2.41
CA MET A 95 -1.16 8.97 2.36
C MET A 95 -0.66 10.19 3.16
N THR A 96 -0.03 9.94 4.31
CA THR A 96 0.55 11.00 5.15
C THR A 96 1.73 11.67 4.43
N LEU A 97 2.66 10.87 3.90
CA LEU A 97 3.82 11.36 3.14
C LEU A 97 3.39 12.16 1.90
N MET A 98 2.49 11.61 1.09
CA MET A 98 1.94 12.30 -0.09
C MET A 98 1.33 13.66 0.29
N THR A 99 0.52 13.69 1.36
CA THR A 99 -0.11 14.93 1.84
C THR A 99 0.95 15.96 2.26
N PHE A 100 2.00 15.56 2.98
CA PHE A 100 3.11 16.44 3.32
C PHE A 100 3.89 16.93 2.10
N CYS A 101 4.16 16.07 1.11
CA CYS A 101 4.81 16.47 -0.14
C CYS A 101 3.98 17.51 -0.91
N VAL A 102 2.67 17.31 -1.03
CA VAL A 102 1.76 18.26 -1.69
C VAL A 102 1.74 19.58 -0.91
N LEU A 103 1.60 19.56 0.42
CA LEU A 103 1.65 20.78 1.25
C LEU A 103 2.97 21.53 1.13
N GLY A 104 4.11 20.82 1.08
CA GLY A 104 5.42 21.42 0.84
C GLY A 104 5.50 22.12 -0.51
N LEU A 105 5.03 21.45 -1.58
CA LEU A 105 4.93 22.05 -2.91
C LEU A 105 3.97 23.25 -2.94
N SER A 106 2.83 23.19 -2.25
CA SER A 106 1.90 24.32 -2.10
C SER A 106 2.59 25.54 -1.46
N VAL A 107 3.35 25.33 -0.38
CA VAL A 107 4.11 26.42 0.29
C VAL A 107 5.19 26.97 -0.65
N CYS A 108 5.95 26.12 -1.34
CA CYS A 108 6.95 26.57 -2.31
C CYS A 108 6.33 27.39 -3.45
N CYS A 109 5.19 26.96 -4.00
CA CYS A 109 4.48 27.70 -5.04
C CYS A 109 4.00 29.07 -4.52
N ILE A 110 3.48 29.14 -3.29
CA ILE A 110 3.06 30.40 -2.66
C ILE A 110 4.26 31.33 -2.44
N LEU A 111 5.42 30.81 -2.00
CA LEU A 111 6.63 31.62 -1.83
C LEU A 111 7.14 32.18 -3.17
N VAL A 112 7.19 31.34 -4.22
CA VAL A 112 7.53 31.80 -5.58
C VAL A 112 6.55 32.88 -6.06
N LEU A 113 5.25 32.72 -5.83
CA LEU A 113 4.24 33.72 -6.19
C LEU A 113 4.33 35.03 -5.40
N ARG A 114 4.98 35.04 -4.23
CA ARG A 114 5.19 36.25 -3.41
C ARG A 114 6.49 36.98 -3.76
N GLU A 115 7.52 36.23 -4.16
CA GLU A 115 8.84 36.79 -4.53
C GLU A 115 8.91 37.22 -6.00
N HIS A 116 8.08 36.64 -6.88
CA HIS A 116 8.13 36.89 -8.32
C HIS A 116 7.85 38.37 -8.68
N ASN A 117 8.79 38.99 -9.39
CA ASN A 117 8.56 40.30 -10.00
C ASN A 117 7.72 40.08 -11.28
N PRO A 118 6.61 40.82 -11.52
CA PRO A 118 5.74 40.61 -12.68
C PRO A 118 6.42 40.77 -14.06
N LYS A 119 7.70 41.19 -14.09
CA LYS A 119 8.55 41.28 -15.28
C LYS A 119 9.33 40.01 -15.61
N ASP A 120 9.53 39.09 -14.67
CA ASP A 120 10.40 37.93 -14.92
C ASP A 120 9.66 36.86 -15.74
N THR A 121 10.16 36.58 -16.94
CA THR A 121 9.67 35.53 -17.83
C THR A 121 10.54 34.28 -17.72
N LEU A 122 9.91 33.11 -17.77
CA LEU A 122 10.58 31.81 -17.84
C LEU A 122 10.55 31.35 -19.29
N VAL A 123 11.74 31.22 -19.87
CA VAL A 123 11.92 30.67 -21.21
C VAL A 123 12.14 29.18 -21.04
N LEU A 124 11.16 28.36 -21.44
CA LEU A 124 11.28 26.92 -21.48
C LEU A 124 11.67 26.52 -22.91
N ASP A 125 12.94 26.19 -23.12
CA ASP A 125 13.42 25.61 -24.38
C ASP A 125 13.15 24.10 -24.32
N VAL A 126 12.03 23.65 -24.90
CA VAL A 126 11.63 22.23 -24.90
C VAL A 126 12.29 21.53 -26.08
N LEU A 127 13.24 20.65 -25.78
CA LEU A 127 13.84 19.74 -26.76
C LEU A 127 12.84 18.65 -27.12
N THR A 128 11.96 18.92 -28.07
CA THR A 128 11.17 17.89 -28.74
C THR A 128 12.10 17.10 -29.64
N PHE A 129 12.68 16.02 -29.11
CA PHE A 129 13.18 14.95 -29.96
C PHE A 129 12.04 14.55 -30.90
N PRO A 130 12.22 14.59 -32.24
CA PRO A 130 11.22 14.03 -33.12
C PRO A 130 11.03 12.58 -32.68
N ILE A 131 9.79 12.22 -32.39
CA ILE A 131 9.38 10.82 -32.38
C ILE A 131 9.49 10.40 -33.84
N GLY A 132 10.72 10.05 -34.25
CA GLY A 132 10.98 9.58 -35.60
C GLY A 132 10.02 8.42 -35.83
N ASP A 133 9.38 8.42 -37.00
CA ASP A 133 8.54 7.31 -37.41
C ASP A 133 9.27 6.02 -37.06
N PRO A 134 8.64 5.09 -36.31
CA PRO A 134 9.28 3.85 -35.93
C PRO A 134 9.38 2.94 -37.16
N GLN A 135 10.27 3.30 -38.08
CA GLN A 135 11.09 2.37 -38.83
C GLN A 135 11.94 1.60 -37.82
N PHE A 136 11.27 0.73 -37.05
CA PHE A 136 11.86 -0.57 -36.81
C PHE A 136 12.27 -1.08 -38.20
N PRO A 137 13.57 -1.27 -38.48
CA PRO A 137 13.93 -2.09 -39.62
C PRO A 137 13.21 -3.42 -39.42
N ASP A 138 12.58 -3.95 -40.46
CA ASP A 138 11.85 -5.21 -40.41
C ASP A 138 12.80 -6.34 -39.99
N TYR A 139 12.95 -6.51 -38.68
CA TYR A 139 13.50 -7.70 -38.04
C TYR A 139 12.44 -8.80 -38.18
N LEU A 140 12.24 -9.22 -39.44
CA LEU A 140 11.67 -10.50 -39.78
C LEU A 140 12.42 -11.54 -38.92
N PRO A 141 11.74 -12.22 -37.97
CA PRO A 141 12.37 -13.31 -37.26
C PRO A 141 12.79 -14.35 -38.30
N PRO A 142 13.98 -14.96 -38.16
CA PRO A 142 14.43 -15.98 -39.11
C PRO A 142 13.36 -17.08 -39.18
N PRO A 143 13.02 -17.57 -40.39
CA PRO A 143 11.90 -18.49 -40.57
C PRO A 143 12.11 -19.74 -39.73
N THR A 144 11.25 -19.92 -38.73
CA THR A 144 11.32 -21.06 -37.81
C THR A 144 10.98 -22.33 -38.59
N SER A 145 12.01 -23.11 -38.89
CA SER A 145 11.89 -24.37 -39.62
C SER A 145 10.91 -25.32 -38.93
N THR A 146 9.81 -25.58 -39.63
CA THR A 146 9.23 -26.90 -39.87
C THR A 146 9.20 -27.91 -38.70
N ALA A 147 7.97 -28.10 -38.20
CA ALA A 147 7.32 -29.39 -37.92
C ALA A 147 8.04 -30.44 -37.05
N ASN A 148 7.41 -30.77 -35.92
CA ASN A 148 7.33 -32.16 -35.47
C ASN A 148 6.01 -32.42 -34.69
N PRO A 149 5.00 -33.09 -35.28
CA PRO A 149 3.69 -33.29 -34.67
C PRO A 149 3.52 -34.73 -34.14
N GLU A 150 4.27 -35.13 -33.11
CA GLU A 150 4.11 -36.46 -32.52
C GLU A 150 4.48 -36.55 -31.04
N TYR A 151 3.52 -36.30 -30.14
CA TYR A 151 3.40 -37.00 -28.85
C TYR A 151 2.01 -36.84 -28.21
N GLU A 152 1.06 -37.72 -28.58
CA GLU A 152 -0.11 -37.99 -27.73
C GLU A 152 0.26 -39.06 -26.68
N GLU A 153 0.62 -38.67 -25.45
CA GLU A 153 0.66 -39.62 -24.33
C GLU A 153 -0.62 -39.57 -23.50
N LYS A 154 -1.46 -40.61 -23.70
CA LYS A 154 -2.63 -40.87 -22.87
C LYS A 154 -2.22 -41.37 -21.48
N ILE A 155 -2.08 -40.46 -20.52
CA ILE A 155 -1.99 -40.83 -19.11
C ILE A 155 -3.40 -40.96 -18.52
N SER A 156 -3.96 -42.17 -18.62
CA SER A 156 -5.14 -42.57 -17.84
C SER A 156 -4.71 -43.12 -16.48
N LEU A 157 -4.92 -42.35 -15.40
CA LEU A 157 -4.82 -42.85 -14.02
C LEU A 157 -6.20 -42.96 -13.34
N PRO A 158 -6.40 -43.92 -12.42
CA PRO A 158 -7.70 -44.22 -11.85
C PRO A 158 -8.10 -43.28 -10.69
N LEU A 159 -9.41 -43.12 -10.48
CA LEU A 159 -9.98 -42.42 -9.33
C LEU A 159 -9.76 -43.20 -8.02
N THR A 160 -8.94 -42.66 -7.11
CA THR A 160 -9.11 -42.92 -5.67
C THR A 160 -8.54 -41.80 -4.78
N ALA A 161 -9.33 -41.41 -3.77
CA ALA A 161 -9.03 -40.51 -2.65
C ALA A 161 -8.91 -38.98 -2.93
N PRO A 162 -9.45 -38.11 -2.04
CA PRO A 162 -9.37 -36.65 -2.17
C PRO A 162 -8.06 -36.07 -1.61
N PRO A 163 -7.53 -34.97 -2.17
CA PRO A 163 -6.28 -34.37 -1.73
C PRO A 163 -6.44 -33.55 -0.44
N VAL A 164 -5.51 -33.75 0.49
CA VAL A 164 -5.22 -32.80 1.57
C VAL A 164 -4.40 -31.65 0.96
N LEU A 165 -4.89 -30.40 1.08
CA LEU A 165 -4.20 -29.22 0.58
C LEU A 165 -2.99 -28.86 1.45
N GLY A 166 -1.84 -29.45 1.15
CA GLY A 166 -0.53 -28.89 1.48
C GLY A 166 -0.17 -27.83 0.45
N LEU A 167 -0.13 -26.56 0.87
CA LEU A 167 0.18 -25.43 0.00
C LEU A 167 1.65 -24.99 0.21
N GLU A 168 2.58 -25.75 -0.36
CA GLU A 168 3.99 -25.32 -0.46
C GLU A 168 4.14 -24.39 -1.67
N HIS A 169 4.39 -23.10 -1.40
CA HIS A 169 4.80 -22.12 -2.41
C HIS A 169 6.25 -21.71 -2.14
N ASP A 170 7.17 -22.24 -2.95
CA ASP A 170 8.50 -21.65 -3.09
C ASP A 170 8.36 -20.25 -3.71
N PHE A 171 8.73 -19.23 -2.93
CA PHE A 171 8.99 -17.89 -3.45
C PHE A 171 10.51 -17.67 -3.51
N PRO A 172 11.07 -17.12 -4.62
CA PRO A 172 12.49 -16.86 -4.71
C PRO A 172 12.92 -15.80 -3.70
N ALA A 173 13.93 -16.15 -2.89
CA ALA A 173 14.47 -15.28 -1.85
C ALA A 173 15.24 -14.08 -2.46
N SER A 174 14.58 -12.92 -2.51
CA SER A 174 15.26 -11.62 -2.50
C SER A 174 14.30 -10.52 -2.02
N VAL A 175 14.83 -9.45 -1.42
CA VAL A 175 14.09 -8.27 -0.92
C VAL A 175 13.22 -8.48 0.34
N VAL A 176 13.58 -9.42 1.23
CA VAL A 176 13.15 -9.40 2.65
C VAL A 176 14.37 -9.50 3.59
N GLU A 177 15.31 -8.57 3.44
CA GLU A 177 16.54 -8.54 4.24
C GLU A 177 16.90 -7.11 4.69
N LEU A 178 15.95 -6.42 5.34
CA LEU A 178 16.24 -5.16 6.06
C LEU A 178 15.32 -4.84 7.26
N SER A 179 14.52 -5.81 7.73
CA SER A 179 13.47 -5.55 8.75
C SER A 179 13.63 -6.34 10.07
N ASN A 180 14.47 -7.38 10.11
CA ASN A 180 14.53 -8.35 11.21
C ASN A 180 15.88 -8.36 11.95
N THR A 181 16.37 -7.19 12.35
CA THR A 181 17.49 -7.05 13.30
C THR A 181 17.21 -5.96 14.34
N MET A 182 16.24 -6.21 15.23
CA MET A 182 16.37 -5.89 16.67
C MET A 182 15.19 -6.40 17.54
N ALA A 183 15.56 -7.07 18.64
CA ALA A 183 14.89 -7.11 19.95
C ALA A 183 13.53 -7.84 20.12
N LEU A 184 13.62 -9.15 20.38
CA LEU A 184 13.00 -9.82 21.55
C LEU A 184 14.11 -10.72 22.17
N PRO A 185 14.01 -11.22 23.43
CA PRO A 185 12.87 -11.14 24.34
C PRO A 185 13.18 -10.59 25.76
N ARG A 186 12.14 -10.19 26.50
CA ARG A 186 12.10 -10.39 27.96
C ARG A 186 10.73 -10.88 28.42
N HIS A 187 10.75 -11.96 29.19
CA HIS A 187 9.63 -12.42 29.99
C HIS A 187 9.11 -11.32 30.91
N PHE A 188 7.79 -11.28 31.12
CA PHE A 188 7.21 -10.78 32.35
C PHE A 188 6.23 -11.82 32.90
N LYS A 189 6.60 -12.43 34.03
CA LYS A 189 5.65 -13.03 34.96
C LYS A 189 5.21 -11.90 35.91
N SER A 190 3.93 -11.84 36.22
CA SER A 190 3.41 -11.01 37.30
C SER A 190 2.37 -11.82 38.07
N ASP A 191 2.83 -12.51 39.11
CA ASP A 191 1.96 -13.01 40.16
C ASP A 191 1.69 -11.85 41.15
N THR A 192 0.46 -11.78 41.65
CA THR A 192 -0.03 -10.78 42.60
C THR A 192 0.49 -11.07 44.01
N ASP A 193 0.87 -10.05 44.81
CA ASP A 193 0.23 -9.82 46.12
C ASP A 193 0.73 -8.61 46.95
N LEU A 194 -0.24 -8.04 47.67
CA LEU A 194 -0.18 -7.27 48.92
C LEU A 194 0.39 -5.82 48.97
N SER A 195 -0.30 -5.03 49.80
CA SER A 195 -0.10 -3.64 50.22
C SER A 195 0.39 -3.60 51.69
N PRO A 196 0.49 -2.46 52.41
CA PRO A 196 0.75 -1.05 52.05
C PRO A 196 1.85 -0.38 52.96
N ALA A 197 2.40 0.79 52.60
CA ALA A 197 2.90 1.80 53.59
C ALA A 197 3.23 3.19 52.99
N ASN A 198 3.00 4.21 53.83
CA ASN A 198 3.07 5.68 53.72
C ASN A 198 4.34 6.39 53.13
N PRO A 199 4.28 7.73 52.88
CA PRO A 199 5.29 8.55 52.16
C PRO A 199 6.24 9.30 53.13
N PRO A 200 7.24 10.13 52.70
CA PRO A 200 6.96 11.53 52.26
C PRO A 200 8.00 12.26 51.34
N SER A 201 7.63 13.48 50.91
CA SER A 201 8.46 14.70 50.74
C SER A 201 9.46 14.95 49.57
N ALA A 202 9.35 16.20 49.06
CA ALA A 202 10.41 17.15 48.66
C ALA A 202 10.74 17.44 47.16
N THR A 203 10.03 18.45 46.59
CA THR A 203 10.50 19.77 46.02
C THR A 203 11.82 19.91 45.17
N PRO A 204 12.12 21.04 44.45
CA PRO A 204 12.20 20.98 42.98
C PRO A 204 13.39 21.70 42.26
N ALA A 205 13.39 21.66 40.92
CA ALA A 205 13.98 22.63 39.97
C ALA A 205 15.54 22.70 39.86
N PRO A 206 16.15 23.46 38.90
CA PRO A 206 15.61 24.16 37.71
C PRO A 206 16.36 23.89 36.36
N HIS A 207 15.84 24.48 35.29
CA HIS A 207 16.52 24.80 34.00
C HIS A 207 17.81 25.64 34.21
N PRO A 208 18.83 25.65 33.29
CA PRO A 208 18.74 26.18 31.91
C PRO A 208 19.51 25.29 30.88
N SER A 209 19.94 25.68 29.66
CA SER A 209 20.03 26.99 28.96
C SER A 209 20.00 26.85 27.41
N THR A 210 19.63 27.95 26.74
CA THR A 210 19.69 28.23 25.30
C THR A 210 21.09 28.08 24.66
N GLY A 211 21.18 27.64 23.40
CA GLY A 211 22.42 27.59 22.62
C GLY A 211 22.22 27.85 21.13
N VAL A 212 22.22 29.13 20.73
CA VAL A 212 22.17 29.53 19.31
C VAL A 212 23.56 29.39 18.69
N ARG A 213 23.67 28.73 17.52
CA ARG A 213 24.88 28.74 16.68
C ARG A 213 24.56 29.14 15.24
N THR A 214 24.87 30.39 14.93
CA THR A 214 24.95 30.91 13.57
C THR A 214 26.20 30.34 12.89
N LEU A 215 26.06 29.68 11.74
CA LEU A 215 27.23 29.30 10.92
C LEU A 215 27.57 30.44 9.95
N SER A 216 28.82 30.87 9.99
CA SER A 216 29.35 31.95 9.16
C SER A 216 29.82 31.44 7.79
N THR A 217 29.44 32.12 6.72
CA THR A 217 29.89 31.85 5.35
C THR A 217 31.29 32.41 5.10
N ALA A 218 32.24 31.55 4.73
CA ALA A 218 33.57 31.98 4.29
C ALA A 218 33.59 32.24 2.77
N PRO A 219 34.19 33.34 2.29
CA PRO A 219 34.37 33.60 0.86
C PRO A 219 35.55 32.79 0.31
N ARG A 220 35.33 32.05 -0.79
CA ARG A 220 36.39 31.31 -1.48
C ARG A 220 37.08 32.21 -2.51
N SER A 221 38.34 32.52 -2.26
CA SER A 221 39.20 33.28 -3.18
C SER A 221 39.40 32.55 -4.51
N ARG A 222 39.29 33.30 -5.61
CA ARG A 222 39.49 32.82 -6.98
C ARG A 222 40.90 33.24 -7.43
N SER A 223 41.87 32.35 -7.28
CA SER A 223 43.22 32.60 -7.80
C SER A 223 43.23 32.55 -9.31
N GLU A 224 43.84 33.56 -9.92
CA GLU A 224 44.23 33.55 -11.32
C GLU A 224 45.32 32.49 -11.54
N LEU A 225 45.24 31.73 -12.63
CA LEU A 225 46.45 31.18 -13.23
C LEU A 225 46.36 31.28 -14.75
N ASN A 226 47.18 32.17 -15.27
CA ASN A 226 47.33 32.50 -16.67
C ASN A 226 48.47 31.65 -17.25
N ALA A 227 48.18 30.77 -18.22
CA ALA A 227 49.20 30.02 -18.94
C ALA A 227 48.66 29.58 -20.31
N ASN A 228 49.08 30.29 -21.36
CA ASN A 228 48.79 29.99 -22.75
C ASN A 228 49.98 29.24 -23.39
N PRO A 229 49.79 28.05 -23.98
CA PRO A 229 50.73 27.47 -24.93
C PRO A 229 50.15 27.52 -26.35
N GLU A 230 50.79 28.28 -27.24
CA GLU A 230 50.53 28.21 -28.68
C GLU A 230 50.78 26.79 -29.19
N LEU A 231 49.77 26.18 -29.82
CA LEU A 231 49.92 24.96 -30.61
C LEU A 231 49.94 25.29 -32.12
N PRO A 232 50.71 24.55 -32.93
CA PRO A 232 50.83 24.80 -34.37
C PRO A 232 49.53 24.45 -35.12
N PRO A 233 49.31 25.03 -36.31
CA PRO A 233 48.10 24.82 -37.09
C PRO A 233 48.04 23.38 -37.64
N LEU A 234 47.13 22.58 -37.09
CA LEU A 234 46.79 21.27 -37.66
C LEU A 234 45.90 21.45 -38.89
N THR A 235 46.30 20.80 -39.98
CA THR A 235 45.67 20.87 -41.30
C THR A 235 44.19 20.47 -41.24
N GLN A 236 43.33 21.40 -41.63
CA GLN A 236 41.87 21.26 -41.55
C GLN A 236 41.34 20.33 -42.65
N SER A 237 41.26 19.03 -42.38
CA SER A 237 40.44 18.12 -43.18
C SER A 237 38.96 18.39 -42.91
N GLN A 238 38.22 18.81 -43.94
CA GLN A 238 36.76 18.97 -43.82
C GLN A 238 36.13 17.59 -43.57
N PRO A 239 35.44 17.35 -42.43
CA PRO A 239 34.54 16.23 -42.35
C PRO A 239 33.39 16.47 -43.34
N ALA A 240 32.97 15.41 -44.04
CA ALA A 240 31.82 15.49 -44.93
C ALA A 240 30.60 16.01 -44.17
N SER A 241 29.78 16.83 -44.84
CA SER A 241 28.59 17.45 -44.27
C SER A 241 27.60 16.38 -43.79
N ILE A 242 27.67 16.04 -42.51
CA ILE A 242 26.58 15.38 -41.81
C ILE A 242 25.43 16.37 -41.85
N ASN A 243 24.35 16.00 -42.56
CA ASN A 243 23.14 16.80 -42.60
C ASN A 243 22.66 16.99 -41.16
N THR A 244 22.81 18.21 -40.66
CA THR A 244 22.32 18.60 -39.34
C THR A 244 20.82 18.39 -39.33
N LEU A 245 20.36 17.41 -38.56
CA LEU A 245 18.94 17.29 -38.21
C LEU A 245 18.53 18.63 -37.60
N ASP A 246 17.61 19.33 -38.25
CA ASP A 246 17.08 20.60 -37.75
C ASP A 246 16.42 20.34 -36.40
N GLU A 247 17.12 20.72 -35.33
CA GLU A 247 16.63 20.58 -33.97
C GLU A 247 15.52 21.62 -33.77
N VAL A 248 14.28 21.16 -33.89
CA VAL A 248 13.09 22.01 -33.69
C VAL A 248 12.95 22.33 -32.20
N VAL A 249 13.65 23.37 -31.75
CA VAL A 249 13.54 23.88 -30.38
C VAL A 249 12.23 24.65 -30.24
N LEU A 250 11.25 24.04 -29.56
CA LEU A 250 10.01 24.72 -29.21
C LEU A 250 10.26 25.65 -28.01
N ARG A 251 10.56 26.92 -28.29
CA ARG A 251 10.65 27.96 -27.26
C ARG A 251 9.26 28.37 -26.78
N VAL A 252 8.95 28.12 -25.51
CA VAL A 252 7.70 28.56 -24.87
C VAL A 252 8.02 29.62 -23.81
N GLU A 253 7.52 30.84 -24.02
CA GLU A 253 7.61 31.92 -23.04
C GLU A 253 6.44 31.86 -22.06
N LEU A 254 6.71 31.40 -20.83
CA LEU A 254 5.74 31.30 -19.75
C LEU A 254 6.10 32.28 -18.63
N LYS A 255 5.12 33.06 -18.15
CA LYS A 255 5.32 33.85 -16.93
C LYS A 255 5.49 32.88 -15.75
N ILE A 256 6.49 33.12 -14.89
CA ILE A 256 6.78 32.25 -13.72
C ILE A 256 5.53 32.06 -12.86
N SER A 257 4.74 33.12 -12.67
CA SER A 257 3.46 33.07 -11.96
C SER A 257 2.43 32.12 -12.59
N HIS A 258 2.28 32.11 -13.92
CA HIS A 258 1.39 31.16 -14.60
C HIS A 258 1.90 29.72 -14.46
N PHE A 259 3.22 29.50 -14.58
CA PHE A 259 3.81 28.18 -14.40
C PHE A 259 3.63 27.67 -12.96
N ALA A 260 3.90 28.50 -11.94
CA ALA A 260 3.70 28.15 -10.54
C ALA A 260 2.23 27.83 -10.21
N VAL A 261 1.28 28.61 -10.74
CA VAL A 261 -0.17 28.34 -10.59
C VAL A 261 -0.57 27.03 -11.30
N ALA A 262 -0.04 26.76 -12.49
CA ALA A 262 -0.33 25.52 -13.22
C ALA A 262 0.20 24.28 -12.49
N ILE A 263 1.44 24.31 -12.00
CA ILE A 263 2.02 23.24 -11.18
C ILE A 263 1.23 23.04 -9.88
N PHE A 264 0.90 24.12 -9.17
CA PHE A 264 0.07 24.08 -7.98
C PHE A 264 -1.28 23.40 -8.24
N ALA A 265 -2.00 23.82 -9.28
CA ALA A 265 -3.28 23.24 -9.67
C ALA A 265 -3.14 21.76 -10.03
N LEU A 266 -2.14 21.39 -10.83
CA LEU A 266 -1.88 20.01 -11.23
C LEU A 266 -1.58 19.11 -10.02
N CYS A 267 -0.72 19.53 -9.11
CA CYS A 267 -0.39 18.78 -7.89
C CYS A 267 -1.64 18.55 -7.02
N HIS A 268 -2.50 19.56 -6.86
CA HIS A 268 -3.76 19.41 -6.11
C HIS A 268 -4.77 18.50 -6.83
N ILE A 269 -4.89 18.56 -8.16
CA ILE A 269 -5.74 17.66 -8.95
C ILE A 269 -5.27 16.21 -8.78
N VAL A 270 -3.98 15.92 -8.95
CA VAL A 270 -3.41 14.58 -8.76
C VAL A 270 -3.69 14.08 -7.33
N ASN A 271 -3.44 14.90 -6.31
CA ASN A 271 -3.73 14.55 -4.92
C ASN A 271 -5.22 14.21 -4.70
N VAL A 272 -6.14 15.01 -5.23
CA VAL A 272 -7.60 14.75 -5.14
C VAL A 272 -7.99 13.46 -5.88
N VAL A 273 -7.42 13.18 -7.06
CA VAL A 273 -7.66 11.93 -7.78
C VAL A 273 -7.16 10.73 -6.98
N THR A 274 -5.95 10.78 -6.42
CA THR A 274 -5.41 9.67 -5.62
C THR A 274 -6.23 9.45 -4.34
N TRP A 275 -6.61 10.52 -3.64
CA TRP A 275 -7.54 10.43 -2.48
C TRP A 275 -8.89 9.83 -2.87
N ARG A 276 -9.44 10.18 -4.04
CA ARG A 276 -10.68 9.58 -4.56
C ARG A 276 -10.52 8.09 -4.86
N MET A 277 -9.42 7.66 -5.48
CA MET A 277 -9.15 6.23 -5.74
C MET A 277 -8.99 5.43 -4.44
N VAL A 278 -8.26 5.96 -3.46
CA VAL A 278 -8.10 5.36 -2.12
C VAL A 278 -9.45 5.30 -1.39
N TRP A 279 -10.27 6.35 -1.47
CA TRP A 279 -11.60 6.36 -0.88
C TRP A 279 -12.52 5.30 -1.50
N LEU A 280 -12.55 5.20 -2.84
CA LEU A 280 -13.34 4.19 -3.54
C LEU A 280 -12.90 2.77 -3.13
N HIS A 281 -11.60 2.49 -3.15
CA HIS A 281 -11.03 1.20 -2.71
C HIS A 281 -11.35 0.88 -1.24
N ALA A 282 -11.33 1.87 -0.35
CA ALA A 282 -11.69 1.69 1.06
C ALA A 282 -13.21 1.50 1.27
N SER A 283 -14.04 2.19 0.49
CA SER A 283 -15.52 2.19 0.62
C SER A 283 -16.19 0.90 0.16
N GLY A 284 -15.55 0.15 -0.75
CA GLY A 284 -16.03 -1.16 -1.18
C GLY A 284 -15.83 -2.28 -0.15
N LYS A 285 -15.04 -2.04 0.91
CA LYS A 285 -14.74 -3.09 1.92
C LYS A 285 -15.91 -3.27 2.88
N ARG A 286 -16.57 -4.42 2.75
CA ARG A 286 -17.60 -4.93 3.66
C ARG A 286 -16.96 -5.92 4.63
N VAL A 287 -17.42 -5.93 5.88
CA VAL A 287 -17.03 -6.96 6.86
C VAL A 287 -18.28 -7.72 7.30
N PHE A 288 -18.14 -9.04 7.36
CA PHE A 288 -19.20 -9.94 7.79
C PHE A 288 -19.10 -10.09 9.30
N VAL A 289 -20.02 -9.43 10.00
CA VAL A 289 -20.13 -9.53 11.46
C VAL A 289 -21.19 -10.58 11.76
N VAL A 290 -20.74 -11.72 12.29
CA VAL A 290 -21.65 -12.78 12.76
C VAL A 290 -22.13 -12.40 14.15
N LYS A 291 -23.43 -12.17 14.29
CA LYS A 291 -24.04 -11.82 15.58
C LYS A 291 -24.31 -13.08 16.38
N SER A 292 -23.97 -13.06 17.67
CA SER A 292 -24.25 -14.21 18.53
C SER A 292 -25.74 -14.32 18.78
N TYR A 293 -26.32 -15.52 18.69
CA TYR A 293 -27.72 -15.74 19.07
C TYR A 293 -27.99 -15.57 20.56
N ASP A 294 -26.94 -15.54 21.39
CA ASP A 294 -27.05 -15.39 22.84
C ASP A 294 -26.98 -13.90 23.29
N GLU A 295 -26.75 -12.94 22.38
CA GLU A 295 -26.86 -11.51 22.68
C GLU A 295 -28.34 -11.09 22.71
N PRO A 296 -28.83 -10.43 23.77
CA PRO A 296 -30.18 -9.89 23.78
C PRO A 296 -30.32 -8.86 22.66
N VAL A 297 -31.44 -8.90 21.94
CA VAL A 297 -31.74 -7.91 20.91
C VAL A 297 -32.13 -6.61 21.61
N ASP A 298 -31.15 -5.74 21.86
CA ASP A 298 -31.33 -4.42 22.45
C ASP A 298 -32.43 -3.64 21.70
N GLY A 299 -33.64 -3.57 22.29
CA GLY A 299 -34.77 -2.83 21.72
C GLY A 299 -36.14 -3.51 21.69
N LYS A 300 -36.37 -4.62 22.41
CA LYS A 300 -37.74 -5.14 22.69
C LYS A 300 -37.89 -5.68 24.10
#